data_AF-A0A6H2GZ92-F1
#
_entry.id   AF-A0A6H2GZ92-F1
#
_cell.length_a   1.000
_cell.length_b   1.000
_cell.length_c   1.000
_cell.angle_alpha   90.00
_cell.angle_beta   90.00
_cell.angle_gamma   90.00
#
_symmetry.space_group_name_H-M   'P 1'
#
loop_
_entity.id
_entity.type
_entity.pdbx_description
1 polymer ?
#
loop_
_entity_poly.entity_id
_entity_poly.type
_entity_poly.pdbx_seq_one_letter_code
_entity_poly.pdbx_strand_id
1 'polypeptide(L)' 'MSIDLDRFAEGLPDPQELEPISIGECENNSCGKELYSDEYVYRGSELYCSFKCMVAAHY' A
#
# COMPACT_ATOMS: atom_id res chain seq x y z
N MET A 1 -23.40 9.56 35.18
CA MET A 1 -22.79 9.04 33.94
C MET A 1 -21.32 8.80 34.27
N SER A 2 -21.01 7.55 34.63
CA SER A 2 -19.64 7.10 34.85
C SER A 2 -18.95 7.10 33.50
N ILE A 3 -17.90 7.92 33.35
CA ILE A 3 -17.05 7.88 32.15
C ILE A 3 -16.11 6.71 32.38
N ASP A 4 -16.31 5.62 31.64
CA ASP A 4 -15.38 4.49 31.61
C ASP A 4 -14.02 5.01 31.11
N LEU A 5 -13.02 4.97 32.01
CA LEU A 5 -11.65 5.44 31.79
C LEU A 5 -10.72 4.30 31.34
N ASP A 6 -11.24 3.08 31.20
CA ASP A 6 -10.46 1.92 30.77
C ASP A 6 -10.27 1.92 29.25
N ARG A 7 -9.30 2.73 28.80
CA ARG A 7 -8.82 2.75 27.40
C ARG A 7 -8.22 1.42 26.93
N PHE A 8 -8.01 0.47 27.85
CA PHE A 8 -7.51 -0.87 27.57
C PHE A 8 -8.63 -1.93 27.51
N ALA A 9 -9.89 -1.55 27.76
CA ALA A 9 -11.04 -2.46 27.64
C ALA A 9 -11.34 -2.81 26.17
N GLU A 10 -10.98 -1.92 25.24
CA GLU A 10 -10.99 -2.18 23.80
C GLU A 10 -9.61 -2.71 23.42
N GLY A 11 -9.50 -4.03 23.20
CA GLY A 11 -8.29 -4.62 22.64
C GLY A 11 -7.96 -3.95 21.31
N LEU A 12 -6.70 -3.51 21.15
CA LEU A 12 -6.24 -3.01 19.85
C LEU A 12 -6.42 -4.12 18.81
N PRO A 13 -6.91 -3.80 17.59
CA PRO A 13 -6.92 -4.77 16.50
C PRO A 13 -5.49 -5.27 16.27
N ASP A 14 -5.33 -6.57 16.08
CA ASP A 14 -4.02 -7.15 15.89
C ASP A 14 -3.37 -6.55 14.62
N PRO A 15 -2.19 -5.92 14.72
CA PRO A 15 -1.54 -5.32 13.55
C PRO A 15 -1.26 -6.32 12.41
N GLN A 16 -1.27 -7.62 12.70
CA GLN A 16 -1.04 -8.71 11.74
C GLN A 16 -2.32 -9.15 11.01
N GLU A 17 -3.51 -8.67 11.43
CA GLU A 17 -4.80 -8.90 10.76
C GLU A 17 -5.14 -7.82 9.72
N LEU A 18 -4.30 -6.79 9.57
CA LEU A 18 -4.50 -5.76 8.54
C LEU A 18 -4.20 -6.35 7.15
N GLU A 19 -5.24 -6.47 6.32
CA GLU A 19 -5.08 -6.84 4.92
C GLU A 19 -4.24 -5.79 4.17
N PRO A 20 -3.31 -6.20 3.28
CA PRO A 20 -2.48 -5.27 2.54
C PRO A 20 -3.35 -4.41 1.63
N ILE A 21 -3.22 -3.09 1.77
CA ILE A 21 -4.03 -2.13 1.01
C ILE A 21 -3.41 -1.97 -0.38
N SER A 22 -4.17 -2.35 -1.41
CA SER A 22 -3.79 -2.07 -2.80
C SER A 22 -3.88 -0.57 -3.06
N ILE A 23 -2.78 0.04 -3.49
CA ILE A 23 -2.67 1.48 -3.76
C ILE A 23 -2.87 1.83 -5.24
N GLY A 24 -2.83 0.84 -6.13
CA GLY A 24 -2.99 1.03 -7.57
C GLY A 24 -2.37 -0.09 -8.38
N GLU A 25 -2.20 0.14 -9.67
CA GLU A 25 -1.55 -0.79 -10.60
C GLU A 25 -0.25 -0.17 -11.15
N CYS A 26 0.66 -1.01 -11.60
CA CYS A 26 1.87 -0.57 -12.26
C CYS A 26 1.54 0.08 -13.61
N GLU A 27 1.96 1.33 -13.80
CA GLU A 27 1.79 2.13 -15.04
C GLU A 27 2.53 1.58 -16.27
N ASN A 28 3.29 0.50 -16.11
CA ASN A 28 3.85 -0.21 -17.25
C ASN A 28 2.75 -1.08 -17.89
N ASN A 29 2.29 -0.69 -19.07
CA ASN A 29 1.30 -1.41 -19.90
C ASN A 29 1.65 -2.90 -20.14
N SER A 30 2.92 -3.29 -20.04
CA SER A 30 3.35 -4.69 -20.19
C SER A 30 3.31 -5.49 -18.89
N CYS A 31 3.11 -4.84 -17.74
CA CYS A 31 3.16 -5.46 -16.41
C CYS A 31 1.77 -5.59 -15.79
N GLY A 32 1.03 -4.48 -15.65
CA GLY A 32 -0.33 -4.48 -15.06
C GLY A 32 -0.42 -5.09 -13.66
N LYS A 33 0.69 -5.11 -12.90
CA LYS A 33 0.73 -5.74 -11.58
C LYS A 33 0.14 -4.80 -10.53
N GLU A 34 -0.70 -5.33 -9.64
CA GLU A 34 -1.19 -4.62 -8.46
C GLU A 34 -0.02 -4.21 -7.53
N LEU A 35 -0.14 -3.00 -6.99
CA LEU A 35 0.81 -2.41 -6.06
C LEU A 35 0.17 -2.33 -4.68
N TYR A 36 0.92 -2.75 -3.68
CA TYR A 36 0.54 -2.64 -2.28
C TYR A 36 1.36 -1.54 -1.62
N SER A 37 0.85 -0.97 -0.52
CA SER A 37 1.45 0.18 0.19
C SER A 37 2.94 0.06 0.53
N ASP A 38 3.46 -1.16 0.57
CA ASP A 38 4.75 -1.46 1.17
C ASP A 38 5.88 -1.58 0.12
N GLU A 39 5.54 -1.85 -1.15
CA GLU A 39 6.52 -2.15 -2.21
C GLU A 39 6.14 -1.51 -3.55
N TYR A 40 6.55 -0.26 -3.77
CA TYR A 40 6.42 0.42 -5.06
C TYR A 40 7.54 1.45 -5.30
N VAL A 41 7.73 1.81 -6.58
CA VAL A 41 8.63 2.86 -7.04
C VAL A 41 7.80 3.92 -7.74
N TYR A 42 8.07 5.20 -7.51
CA TYR A 42 7.31 6.29 -8.13
C TYR A 42 8.19 7.20 -8.98
N ARG A 43 7.61 7.77 -10.04
CA ARG A 43 8.22 8.84 -10.84
C ARG A 43 7.17 9.90 -11.13
N GLY A 44 7.31 11.08 -10.53
CA GLY A 44 6.29 12.11 -10.63
C GLY A 44 4.96 11.61 -10.04
N SER A 45 3.94 11.44 -10.88
CA SER A 45 2.61 10.93 -10.51
C SER A 45 2.39 9.45 -10.87
N GLU A 46 3.39 8.77 -11.46
CA GLU A 46 3.26 7.40 -11.95
C GLU A 46 3.84 6.40 -10.95
N LEU A 47 3.17 5.25 -10.80
CA LEU A 47 3.53 4.18 -9.88
C LEU A 47 4.00 2.93 -10.63
N TYR A 48 5.08 2.32 -10.16
CA TYR A 48 5.71 1.16 -10.78
C TYR A 48 6.03 0.09 -9.75
N CYS A 49 5.90 -1.19 -10.15
CA CYS A 49 6.24 -2.33 -9.28
C CYS A 49 7.75 -2.51 -9.07
N SER A 50 8.59 -1.91 -9.93
CA SER A 50 10.04 -2.01 -9.86
C SER A 50 10.73 -0.94 -10.73
N PHE A 51 12.00 -0.66 -10.43
CA PHE A 51 12.85 0.19 -11.28
C PHE A 51 12.91 -0.29 -12.74
N LYS A 52 12.88 -1.61 -12.97
CA LYS A 52 12.86 -2.18 -14.32
C LYS A 52 11.61 -1.76 -15.10
N CYS A 53 10.44 -1.78 -14.45
CA CYS A 53 9.19 -1.37 -15.09
C CYS A 53 9.14 0.13 -15.33
N MET A 54 9.67 0.94 -14.41
CA MET A 54 9.83 2.37 -14.63
C MET A 54 10.71 2.65 -15.84
N VAL A 55 11.90 2.07 -15.92
CA VAL A 55 12.80 2.29 -17.08
C VAL A 55 12.17 1.82 -18.39
N ALA A 56 11.52 0.65 -18.39
CA ALA A 56 10.87 0.11 -19.58
C ALA A 56 9.66 0.92 -20.06
N ALA A 57 8.96 1.63 -19.18
CA ALA A 57 7.82 2.47 -19.54
C ALA A 57 8.23 3.81 -20.21
N HIS A 58 9.50 4.20 -20.11
CA HIS A 58 10.00 5.50 -20.58
C HIS A 58 11.11 5.41 -21.63
N TYR A 59 11.23 4.26 -22.28
CA TYR A 59 12.17 4.01 -23.37
C TYR A 59 11.41 3.55 -24.60
#